data_AF-A0A444XFY7-F1
#
_entry.id   AF-A0A444XFY7-F1
#
_cell.length_a   1.000
_cell.length_b   1.000
_cell.length_c   1.000
_cell.angle_alpha   90.00
_cell.angle_beta   90.00
_cell.angle_gamma   90.00
#
_symmetry.space_group_name_H-M   'P 1'
#
loop_
_entity.id
_entity.type
_entity.pdbx_description
1 polymer ?
#
loop_
_entity_poly.entity_id
_entity_poly.type
_entity_poly.pdbx_seq_one_letter_code
_entity_poly.pdbx_strand_id
1 'polypeptide(L)'
;MGCSAGVIAIDLDKDMLQVHRNTYAVVVSTENITQNWYFGNKKSMLIPNCLFRVGGSAVLLSNKGSVKRRAKYKLVHVVRTHKGADDKAFRCVYQEQDDDGKTGVSLSKDLMAIAGGALKTNITTLGPLVLPISEQLLFFATLVVKKLLNAKL
;
A
#
# COMPACT_ATOMS: atom_id res chain seq x y z
N MET A 1 -8.33 5.80 -4.10
CA MET A 1 -7.30 4.75 -3.90
C MET A 1 -5.89 5.32 -3.76
N GLY A 2 -5.65 6.59 -4.13
CA GLY A 2 -4.47 7.37 -3.71
C GLY A 2 -3.13 6.68 -3.96
N CYS A 3 -2.18 6.86 -3.04
CA CYS A 3 -0.82 6.30 -3.15
C CYS A 3 -0.76 4.77 -3.28
N SER A 4 -1.83 4.04 -2.97
CA SER A 4 -1.91 2.57 -3.12
C SER A 4 -2.38 2.10 -4.50
N ALA A 5 -2.85 3.01 -5.36
CA ALA A 5 -3.50 2.69 -6.63
C ALA A 5 -2.62 1.83 -7.56
N GLY A 6 -1.31 2.09 -7.62
CA GLY A 6 -0.39 1.32 -8.46
C GLY A 6 -0.34 -0.16 -8.10
N VAL A 7 -0.25 -0.50 -6.81
CA VAL A 7 -0.21 -1.91 -6.36
C VAL A 7 -1.59 -2.56 -6.48
N ILE A 8 -2.67 -1.80 -6.30
CA ILE A 8 -4.04 -2.31 -6.53
C ILE A 8 -4.26 -2.63 -8.02
N ALA A 9 -3.72 -1.81 -8.92
CA ALA A 9 -3.77 -2.07 -10.35
C ALA A 9 -2.98 -3.34 -10.72
N ILE A 10 -1.83 -3.59 -10.07
CA ILE A 10 -1.09 -4.86 -10.25
C ILE A 10 -1.92 -6.07 -9.80
N ASP A 11 -2.67 -5.95 -8.70
CA ASP A 11 -3.57 -7.02 -8.24
C ASP A 11 -4.67 -7.32 -9.26
N LEU A 12 -5.28 -6.26 -9.81
CA LEU A 12 -6.28 -6.39 -10.87
C LEU A 12 -5.68 -7.03 -12.14
N ASP A 13 -4.52 -6.57 -12.59
CA ASP A 13 -3.83 -7.12 -13.76
C ASP A 13 -3.45 -8.59 -13.57
N LYS A 14 -3.07 -9.00 -12.34
CA LYS A 14 -2.83 -10.40 -12.01
C LYS A 14 -4.08 -11.24 -12.26
N ASP A 15 -5.25 -10.79 -11.81
CA ASP A 15 -6.52 -11.48 -12.03
C ASP A 15 -6.88 -11.52 -13.54
N MET A 16 -6.71 -10.39 -14.25
CA MET A 16 -6.94 -10.33 -15.70
C MET A 16 -6.01 -11.28 -16.47
N LEU A 17 -4.74 -11.40 -16.07
CA LEU A 17 -3.77 -12.32 -16.67
C LEU A 17 -4.05 -13.79 -16.32
N GLN A 18 -4.83 -14.08 -15.28
CA GLN A 18 -5.31 -15.45 -15.01
C GLN A 18 -6.45 -15.84 -15.95
N VAL A 19 -7.30 -14.89 -16.32
CA VAL A 19 -8.43 -15.10 -17.24
C VAL A 19 -7.97 -15.13 -18.70
N HIS A 20 -7.10 -14.19 -19.11
CA HIS A 20 -6.66 -14.06 -20.49
C HIS A 20 -5.30 -14.74 -20.73
N ARG A 21 -5.29 -15.83 -21.49
CA ARG A 21 -4.06 -16.59 -21.78
C ARG A 21 -3.13 -15.87 -22.76
N ASN A 22 -1.82 -16.05 -22.55
CA ASN A 22 -0.76 -15.63 -23.46
C ASN A 22 -0.88 -14.15 -23.89
N THR A 23 -1.03 -13.25 -22.93
CA THR A 23 -1.20 -11.81 -23.16
C THR A 23 -0.21 -10.96 -22.36
N TYR A 24 -0.28 -9.65 -22.57
CA TYR A 24 0.41 -8.62 -21.81
C TYR A 24 -0.61 -7.76 -21.08
N ALA A 25 -0.20 -7.22 -19.94
CA ALA A 25 -0.93 -6.17 -19.25
C ALA A 25 0.06 -5.05 -18.89
N VAL A 26 -0.36 -3.79 -19.02
CA VAL A 26 0.47 -2.63 -18.73
C VAL A 26 -0.23 -1.81 -17.65
N VAL A 27 0.37 -1.77 -16.47
CA VAL A 27 -0.04 -0.87 -15.41
C VAL A 27 0.69 0.45 -15.62
N VAL A 28 -0.06 1.54 -15.81
CA VAL A 28 0.48 2.91 -15.83
C VAL A 28 -0.08 3.66 -14.63
N SER A 29 0.81 4.19 -13.79
CA SER A 29 0.46 5.06 -12.68
C SER A 29 1.03 6.44 -12.96
N THR A 30 0.18 7.46 -12.89
CA THR A 30 0.58 8.86 -13.02
C THR A 30 -0.08 9.66 -11.90
N GLU A 31 0.68 10.58 -11.32
CA GLU A 31 0.21 11.45 -10.26
C GLU A 31 0.57 12.90 -10.60
N ASN A 32 -0.45 13.74 -10.76
CA ASN A 32 -0.32 15.16 -11.02
C ASN A 32 -0.91 15.94 -9.83
N ILE A 33 -0.11 16.83 -9.24
CA ILE A 33 -0.42 17.52 -7.99
C ILE A 33 -0.79 18.99 -8.25
N THR A 34 -0.76 19.44 -9.50
CA THR A 34 -1.12 20.82 -9.86
C THR A 34 -2.51 21.23 -9.34
N GLN A 35 -3.46 20.29 -9.27
CA GLN A 35 -4.80 20.53 -8.74
C GLN A 35 -4.93 20.40 -7.22
N ASN A 36 -3.89 19.89 -6.53
CA ASN A 36 -3.91 19.60 -5.10
C ASN A 36 -3.06 20.59 -4.29
N TRP A 37 -2.52 21.64 -4.90
CA TRP A 37 -1.72 22.63 -4.19
C TRP A 37 -2.59 23.45 -3.24
N TYR A 38 -2.29 23.39 -1.94
CA TYR A 38 -3.05 24.10 -0.93
C TYR A 38 -2.51 25.53 -0.72
N PHE A 39 -3.39 26.53 -0.84
CA PHE A 39 -3.04 27.95 -0.72
C PHE A 39 -3.49 28.59 0.60
N GLY A 40 -4.03 27.81 1.54
CA GLY A 40 -4.43 28.31 2.86
C GLY A 40 -3.32 28.17 3.90
N ASN A 41 -3.70 28.32 5.18
CA ASN A 41 -2.75 28.33 6.30
C ASN A 41 -2.96 27.18 7.32
N LYS A 42 -3.87 26.24 7.04
CA LYS A 42 -4.08 25.07 7.90
C LYS A 42 -2.86 24.15 7.84
N LYS A 43 -2.17 24.01 8.97
CA LYS A 43 -0.90 23.26 9.06
C LYS A 43 -0.99 21.82 8.53
N SER A 44 -2.07 21.10 8.81
CA SER A 44 -2.25 19.72 8.35
C SER A 44 -2.37 19.59 6.83
N MET A 45 -2.72 20.68 6.14
CA MET A 45 -2.85 20.73 4.68
C MET A 45 -1.63 21.33 3.96
N LEU A 46 -0.75 22.01 4.69
CA LEU A 46 0.51 22.52 4.14
C LEU A 46 1.57 21.42 3.99
N ILE A 47 1.52 20.38 4.83
CA ILE A 47 2.50 19.28 4.80
C ILE A 47 2.54 18.59 3.41
N PRO A 48 1.41 18.23 2.78
CA PRO A 48 1.39 17.71 1.41
C PRO A 48 2.12 18.55 0.36
N ASN A 49 2.09 19.89 0.44
CA ASN A 49 2.80 20.74 -0.51
C ASN A 49 4.32 20.52 -0.46
N CYS A 50 4.86 20.09 0.68
CA CYS A 50 6.28 19.77 0.84
C CYS A 50 6.61 18.32 0.43
N LEU A 51 5.68 17.39 0.69
CA LEU A 51 5.89 15.94 0.52
C LEU A 51 5.60 15.45 -0.90
N PHE A 52 4.48 15.85 -1.49
CA PHE A 52 4.03 15.27 -2.74
C PHE A 52 4.78 15.85 -3.93
N ARG A 53 5.13 14.97 -4.89
CA ARG A 53 5.82 15.32 -6.14
C ARG A 53 5.14 14.66 -7.34
N VAL A 54 5.18 15.35 -8.48
CA VAL A 54 4.61 14.85 -9.73
C VAL A 54 5.48 13.70 -10.23
N GLY A 55 4.84 12.64 -10.70
CA GLY A 55 5.56 11.48 -11.18
C GLY A 55 4.71 10.53 -11.99
N GLY A 56 5.39 9.58 -12.61
CA GLY A 56 4.75 8.49 -13.33
C GLY A 56 5.61 7.25 -13.33
N SER A 57 4.97 6.09 -13.41
CA SER A 57 5.62 4.80 -13.53
C SER A 57 4.77 3.88 -14.41
N ALA A 58 5.44 2.93 -15.07
CA ALA A 58 4.76 1.90 -15.83
C ALA A 58 5.41 0.54 -15.57
N VAL A 59 4.58 -0.51 -15.48
CA VAL A 59 5.02 -1.89 -15.31
C VAL A 59 4.33 -2.76 -16.36
N LEU A 60 5.12 -3.52 -17.12
CA LEU A 60 4.63 -4.52 -18.06
C LEU A 60 4.59 -5.89 -17.37
N LEU A 61 3.41 -6.49 -17.29
CA LEU A 61 3.18 -7.85 -16.82
C LEU A 61 2.84 -8.79 -17.98
N SER A 62 3.12 -10.07 -17.82
CA SER A 62 2.81 -11.08 -18.83
C SER A 62 2.69 -12.48 -18.22
N ASN A 63 1.79 -13.29 -18.79
CA ASN A 63 1.70 -14.72 -18.52
C ASN A 63 2.26 -15.58 -19.68
N LYS A 64 2.95 -14.97 -20.66
CA LYS A 64 3.52 -15.69 -21.81
C LYS A 64 4.75 -16.50 -21.40
N GLY A 65 4.76 -17.79 -21.68
CA GLY A 65 5.91 -18.66 -21.41
C GLY A 65 7.18 -18.22 -22.16
N SER A 66 7.02 -17.68 -23.38
CA SER A 66 8.13 -17.25 -24.24
C SER A 66 8.95 -16.08 -23.68
N VAL A 67 8.36 -15.22 -22.85
CA VAL A 67 9.05 -14.07 -22.26
C VAL A 67 9.50 -14.30 -20.82
N LYS A 68 9.22 -15.48 -20.24
CA LYS A 68 9.53 -15.81 -18.85
C LYS A 68 11.02 -15.62 -18.51
N ARG A 69 11.92 -15.99 -19.42
CA ARG A 69 13.39 -15.84 -19.24
C ARG A 69 13.86 -14.38 -19.26
N ARG A 70 13.04 -13.46 -19.79
CA ARG A 70 13.35 -12.02 -19.89
C ARG A 70 12.73 -11.20 -18.75
N ALA A 71 11.86 -11.81 -17.95
CA ALA A 71 11.17 -11.12 -16.86
C ALA A 71 12.15 -10.74 -15.75
N LYS A 72 12.15 -9.47 -15.33
CA LYS A 72 12.99 -8.97 -14.22
C LYS A 72 12.54 -9.52 -12.86
N TYR A 73 11.23 -9.67 -12.69
CA TYR A 73 10.60 -10.14 -11.46
C TYR A 73 9.45 -11.09 -11.80
N LYS A 74 9.15 -12.00 -10.87
CA LYS A 74 7.96 -12.84 -10.90
C LYS A 74 6.99 -12.37 -9.82
N LEU A 75 5.76 -12.04 -10.19
CA LEU A 75 4.70 -11.80 -9.23
C LEU A 75 4.26 -13.13 -8.62
N VAL A 76 4.41 -13.28 -7.30
CA VAL A 76 4.09 -14.53 -6.60
C VAL A 76 2.82 -14.38 -5.76
N HIS A 77 2.80 -13.37 -4.88
CA HIS A 77 1.68 -13.09 -3.98
C HIS A 77 1.34 -11.61 -3.98
N VAL A 78 0.05 -11.32 -3.82
CA VAL A 78 -0.47 -9.97 -3.58
C VAL A 78 -1.43 -10.07 -2.40
N VAL A 79 -1.25 -9.20 -1.41
CA VAL A 79 -2.09 -9.13 -0.21
C VAL A 79 -2.52 -7.69 -0.01
N ARG A 80 -3.79 -7.50 0.33
CA ARG A 80 -4.38 -6.17 0.57
C ARG A 80 -5.09 -6.15 1.92
N THR A 81 -4.59 -5.31 2.83
CA THR A 81 -5.30 -4.93 4.06
C THR A 81 -6.08 -3.65 3.82
N HIS A 82 -7.38 -3.66 4.15
CA HIS A 82 -8.24 -2.47 4.10
C HIS A 82 -8.66 -2.05 5.51
N LYS A 83 -8.41 -0.79 5.87
CA LYS A 83 -8.76 -0.22 7.19
C LYS A 83 -9.85 0.84 7.11
N GLY A 84 -10.54 1.00 5.99
CA GLY A 84 -11.53 2.08 5.80
C GLY A 84 -12.79 2.00 6.66
N ALA A 85 -13.01 0.90 7.40
CA ALA A 85 -14.09 0.80 8.39
C ALA A 85 -13.72 1.43 9.75
N ASP A 86 -12.43 1.73 9.97
CA ASP A 86 -11.97 2.48 11.14
C ASP A 86 -11.99 3.97 10.81
N ASP A 87 -12.75 4.74 11.57
CA ASP A 87 -12.95 6.18 11.33
C ASP A 87 -11.65 6.98 11.36
N LYS A 88 -10.70 6.63 12.25
CA LYS A 88 -9.41 7.32 12.31
C LYS A 88 -8.59 7.01 11.07
N ALA A 89 -8.61 5.76 10.60
CA ALA A 89 -7.94 5.35 9.37
C ALA A 89 -8.57 5.98 8.13
N PHE A 90 -9.90 6.06 8.09
CA PHE A 90 -10.63 6.67 6.98
C PHE A 90 -10.36 8.17 6.86
N ARG A 91 -10.38 8.91 7.98
CA ARG A 91 -10.13 10.37 8.00
C ARG A 91 -8.64 10.73 8.07
N CYS A 92 -7.75 9.74 7.99
CA CYS A 92 -6.33 9.93 8.23
C CYS A 92 -5.64 10.78 7.14
N VAL A 93 -6.04 10.56 5.90
CA VAL A 93 -5.62 11.33 4.71
C VAL A 93 -6.90 11.64 3.95
N TYR A 94 -7.33 12.89 4.01
CA TYR A 94 -8.64 13.28 3.49
C TYR A 94 -8.57 14.60 2.76
N GLN A 95 -9.25 14.71 1.62
CA GLN A 95 -9.38 15.95 0.89
C GLN A 95 -10.62 16.69 1.38
N GLU A 96 -10.42 17.90 1.90
CA GLU A 96 -11.48 18.71 2.49
C GLU A 96 -11.22 20.20 2.23
N GLN A 97 -12.21 21.05 2.49
CA GLN A 97 -12.04 22.50 2.48
C GLN A 97 -11.67 23.00 3.88
N ASP A 98 -10.84 24.05 3.93
CA ASP A 98 -10.64 24.81 5.16
C ASP A 98 -11.78 25.83 5.39
N ASP A 99 -11.68 26.58 6.49
CA ASP A 99 -12.70 27.55 6.89
C ASP A 99 -12.83 28.74 5.91
N ASP A 100 -11.81 28.96 5.04
CA ASP A 100 -11.82 29.96 3.98
C ASP A 100 -12.33 29.38 2.63
N GLY A 101 -12.79 28.12 2.61
CA GLY A 101 -13.24 27.42 1.40
C GLY A 101 -12.10 26.93 0.49
N LYS A 102 -10.84 26.98 0.93
CA LYS A 102 -9.70 26.51 0.13
C LYS A 102 -9.58 25.00 0.29
N THR A 103 -9.59 24.29 -0.84
CA THR A 103 -9.47 22.83 -0.86
C THR A 103 -8.02 22.40 -0.65
N GLY A 104 -7.81 21.42 0.22
CA GLY A 104 -6.50 20.82 0.48
C GLY A 104 -6.61 19.38 0.93
N VAL A 105 -5.49 18.66 0.94
CA VAL A 105 -5.39 17.32 1.53
C VAL A 105 -4.91 17.46 2.97
N SER A 106 -5.70 17.01 3.93
CA SER A 106 -5.33 17.02 5.35
C SER A 106 -4.62 15.72 5.71
N LEU A 107 -3.45 15.82 6.35
CA LEU A 107 -2.74 14.68 6.95
C LEU A 107 -2.89 14.68 8.47
N SER A 108 -3.49 13.63 9.00
CA SER A 108 -3.62 13.42 10.44
C SER A 108 -2.29 13.02 11.09
N LYS A 109 -2.09 13.41 12.35
CA LYS A 109 -0.94 12.96 13.16
C LYS A 109 -0.97 11.45 13.43
N ASP A 110 -2.15 10.83 13.38
CA ASP A 110 -2.32 9.39 13.59
C ASP A 110 -1.81 8.54 12.40
N LEU A 111 -1.44 9.18 11.27
CA LEU A 111 -1.03 8.51 10.03
C LEU A 111 0.06 7.48 10.24
N MET A 112 1.10 7.82 11.00
CA MET A 112 2.21 6.90 11.22
C MET A 112 1.78 5.66 12.03
N ALA A 113 0.94 5.84 13.05
CA ALA A 113 0.45 4.75 13.87
C ALA A 113 -0.50 3.83 13.08
N ILE A 114 -1.42 4.41 12.32
CA ILE A 114 -2.39 3.68 11.49
C ILE A 114 -1.67 2.92 10.37
N ALA A 115 -0.75 3.57 9.67
CA ALA A 115 0.06 2.95 8.64
C ALA A 115 0.88 1.80 9.21
N GLY A 116 1.53 1.98 10.37
CA GLY A 116 2.28 0.93 11.05
C GLY A 116 1.41 -0.28 11.42
N GLY A 117 0.20 -0.05 11.94
CA GLY A 117 -0.75 -1.12 12.23
C GLY A 117 -1.22 -1.87 10.98
N ALA A 118 -1.48 -1.16 9.88
CA ALA A 118 -1.83 -1.77 8.60
C ALA A 118 -0.66 -2.58 8.01
N LEU A 119 0.57 -2.06 8.08
CA LEU A 119 1.79 -2.74 7.64
C LEU A 119 2.04 -4.02 8.45
N LYS A 120 1.90 -3.95 9.78
CA LYS A 120 1.99 -5.13 10.65
C LYS A 120 0.98 -6.19 10.26
N THR A 121 -0.27 -5.80 9.97
CA THR A 121 -1.32 -6.73 9.52
C THR A 121 -0.93 -7.39 8.20
N ASN A 122 -0.55 -6.59 7.20
CA ASN A 122 -0.11 -7.08 5.88
C ASN A 122 1.09 -8.04 5.98
N ILE A 123 2.14 -7.69 6.73
CA ILE A 123 3.32 -8.56 6.91
C ILE A 123 2.94 -9.85 7.62
N THR A 124 2.06 -9.80 8.62
CA THR A 124 1.60 -10.99 9.33
C THR A 124 0.87 -11.96 8.40
N THR A 125 0.07 -11.44 7.46
CA THR A 125 -0.62 -12.25 6.44
C THR A 125 0.33 -12.75 5.35
N LEU A 126 1.27 -11.91 4.91
CA LEU A 126 2.20 -12.24 3.83
C LEU A 126 3.30 -13.21 4.28
N GLY A 127 3.76 -13.13 5.53
CA GLY A 127 4.86 -13.91 6.08
C GLY A 127 4.74 -15.41 5.79
N PRO A 128 3.63 -16.08 6.17
CA PRO A 128 3.44 -17.51 5.90
C PRO A 128 3.40 -17.89 4.41
N LEU A 129 3.09 -16.94 3.52
CA LEU A 129 3.05 -17.18 2.07
C LEU A 129 4.44 -17.13 1.43
N VAL A 130 5.37 -16.35 2.01
CA VAL A 130 6.69 -16.10 1.41
C VAL A 130 7.85 -16.74 2.17
N LEU A 131 7.67 -17.07 3.46
CA LEU A 131 8.71 -17.61 4.31
C LEU A 131 8.81 -19.14 4.22
N PRO A 132 10.03 -19.71 4.21
CA PRO A 132 10.24 -21.15 4.39
C PRO A 132 9.68 -21.66 5.73
N ILE A 133 9.35 -22.95 5.79
CA ILE A 133 8.80 -23.60 7.00
C ILE A 133 9.73 -23.41 8.21
N SER A 134 11.05 -23.45 8.02
CA SER A 134 12.03 -23.22 9.08
C SER A 134 11.88 -21.84 9.74
N GLU A 135 11.70 -20.79 8.93
CA GLU A 135 11.49 -19.42 9.42
C GLU A 135 10.14 -19.26 10.10
N GLN A 136 9.11 -19.94 9.60
CA GLN A 136 7.79 -19.93 10.24
C GLN A 136 7.84 -20.58 11.62
N LEU A 137 8.55 -21.70 11.78
CA LEU A 137 8.75 -22.37 13.06
C LEU A 137 9.53 -21.49 14.03
N LEU A 138 10.62 -20.86 13.57
CA LEU A 138 11.41 -19.94 14.39
C LEU A 138 10.59 -18.74 14.87
N PHE A 139 9.83 -18.14 13.96
CA PHE A 139 8.94 -17.03 14.28
C PHE A 139 7.88 -17.45 15.30
N PHE A 140 7.24 -18.62 15.09
CA PHE A 140 6.24 -19.16 16.01
C PHE A 140 6.83 -19.44 17.40
N ALA A 141 8.00 -20.07 17.48
CA ALA A 141 8.71 -20.30 18.74
C ALA A 141 9.00 -18.98 19.48
N THR A 142 9.48 -17.98 18.74
CA THR A 142 9.75 -16.63 19.28
C THR A 142 8.48 -15.97 19.82
N LEU A 143 7.35 -16.11 19.11
CA LEU A 143 6.06 -15.60 19.56
C LEU A 143 5.58 -16.30 20.84
N VAL A 144 5.70 -17.62 20.92
CA VAL A 144 5.33 -18.40 22.12
C VAL A 144 6.18 -17.95 23.31
N VAL A 145 7.51 -17.87 23.14
CA VAL A 145 8.42 -17.41 24.19
C VAL A 145 8.06 -16.01 24.67
N LYS A 146 7.84 -15.06 23.75
CA LYS A 146 7.42 -13.69 24.11
C LYS A 146 6.08 -13.67 24.84
N LYS A 147 5.11 -14.49 24.41
CA LYS A 147 3.78 -14.55 25.04
C LYS A 147 3.87 -15.14 26.45
N LEU A 148 4.70 -16.15 26.67
CA LEU A 148 4.92 -16.77 27.98
C LEU A 148 5.74 -15.87 28.93
N LEU A 149 6.73 -15.13 28.41
CA LEU A 149 7.52 -14.19 29.19
C LEU A 149 6.72 -12.94 29.57
N ASN A 150 5.92 -12.40 28.65
CA ASN A 150 5.04 -11.25 28.93
C ASN A 150 3.82 -11.61 29.78
N ALA A 151 3.44 -12.90 29.86
CA ALA A 151 2.41 -13.37 30.79
C ALA A 151 2.94 -13.65 32.21
N LYS A 152 4.26 -13.55 32.42
CA LYS A 152 4.94 -13.74 33.70
C LYS A 152 5.34 -12.42 34.39
N LEU A 153 4.86 -11.29 33.87
CA LEU A 153 4.91 -9.94 34.45
C LEU A 153 3.48 -9.43 34.59
#